data_AF-A0A7C3HW81-F1
#
_entry.id   AF-A0A7C3HW81-F1
#
_cell.length_a   1.000
_cell.length_b   1.000
_cell.length_c   1.000
_cell.angle_alpha   90.00
_cell.angle_beta   90.00
_cell.angle_gamma   90.00
#
_symmetry.space_group_name_H-M   'P 1'
#
loop_
_entity.id
_entity.type
_entity.pdbx_description
1 polymer ?
#
loop_
_entity_poly.entity_id
_entity_poly.type
_entity_poly.pdbx_seq_one_letter_code
_entity_poly.pdbx_strand_id
1 'polypeptide(L)'
;MREGSLEWLARLAVWVLMAPLLPGVINKVKAWVAGRRGPPVLQLYYDLVRLWRKESVLSEAASPGFVGVTVVAWVALLLAAFLLPLGPWGSGTGFSGDVVLWLGLLALARFCLAWGALETGSSFEGMGAAREVSFAVLAEASLLAAVLTLVIQSQSLSLATLLWPAAGAAAGLWAAGMFFVLLAENCRVPFDDPNTHLELTMIHEVMVLDHSGPLLAAVLHGAALKLMMFSVWLVEAVLPLGTLRGGAALAALAGGVLVVAVGVGLVESFMARAAFRRVPLLLTTAFLLCVFALLVAWRGRVS
;
A
#
# COMPACT_ATOMS: atom_id res chain seq x y z
N MET A 1 19.22 -20.10 18.27
CA MET A 1 17.85 -19.56 18.52
C MET A 1 17.83 -18.06 18.81
N ARG A 2 18.83 -17.46 19.48
CA ARG A 2 18.82 -16.01 19.83
C ARG A 2 19.10 -15.05 18.66
N GLU A 3 19.87 -15.45 17.66
CA GLU A 3 20.19 -14.58 16.51
C GLU A 3 18.99 -14.38 15.58
N GLY A 4 18.26 -15.46 15.26
CA GLY A 4 17.04 -15.35 14.44
C GLY A 4 15.94 -14.49 15.06
N SER A 5 15.75 -14.53 16.39
CA SER A 5 14.75 -13.68 17.04
C SER A 5 15.06 -12.18 16.94
N LEU A 6 16.33 -11.80 16.92
CA LEU A 6 16.73 -10.39 16.83
C LEU A 6 16.51 -9.84 15.41
N GLU A 7 16.81 -10.62 14.38
CA GLU A 7 16.56 -10.24 12.99
C GLU A 7 15.07 -10.04 12.72
N TRP A 8 14.22 -10.93 13.26
CA TRP A 8 12.77 -10.82 13.14
C TRP A 8 12.24 -9.53 13.78
N LEU A 9 12.70 -9.22 14.99
CA LEU A 9 12.32 -7.99 15.69
C LEU A 9 12.83 -6.74 14.95
N ALA A 10 14.06 -6.77 14.44
CA ALA A 10 14.63 -5.65 13.68
C ALA A 10 13.83 -5.37 12.41
N ARG A 11 13.42 -6.41 11.68
CA ARG A 11 12.60 -6.28 10.47
C ARG A 11 11.21 -5.74 10.75
N LEU A 12 10.54 -6.29 11.76
CA LEU A 12 9.24 -5.80 12.18
C LEU A 12 9.34 -4.33 12.61
N ALA A 13 10.39 -3.97 13.35
CA ALA A 13 10.66 -2.59 13.73
C ALA A 13 10.87 -1.69 12.50
N VAL A 14 11.57 -2.14 11.46
CA VAL A 14 11.71 -1.34 10.23
C VAL A 14 10.37 -1.11 9.53
N TRP A 15 9.52 -2.13 9.38
CA TRP A 15 8.18 -1.94 8.81
C TRP A 15 7.34 -0.96 9.62
N VAL A 16 7.24 -1.17 10.94
CA VAL A 16 6.42 -0.35 11.83
C VAL A 16 6.96 1.08 11.96
N LEU A 17 8.27 1.23 12.11
CA LEU A 17 8.87 2.53 12.37
C LEU A 17 9.12 3.32 11.10
N MET A 18 9.41 2.72 9.94
CA MET A 18 9.71 3.49 8.73
C MET A 18 8.47 3.80 7.88
N ALA A 19 7.40 3.02 8.00
CA ALA A 19 6.18 3.24 7.21
C ALA A 19 5.60 4.66 7.36
N PRO A 20 5.46 5.25 8.57
CA PRO A 20 4.91 6.60 8.71
C PRO A 20 5.77 7.72 8.09
N LEU A 21 7.03 7.45 7.75
CA LEU A 21 7.92 8.41 7.11
C LEU A 21 7.47 8.74 5.68
N LEU A 22 6.94 7.75 4.95
CA LEU A 22 6.59 7.89 3.53
C LEU A 22 5.50 8.95 3.29
N PRO A 23 4.36 8.95 4.01
CA PRO A 23 3.39 10.03 3.92
C PRO A 23 3.99 11.41 4.23
N GLY A 24 4.92 11.47 5.19
CA GLY A 24 5.65 12.70 5.52
C GLY A 24 6.49 13.24 4.38
N VAL A 25 7.22 12.36 3.68
CA VAL A 25 7.99 12.71 2.47
C VAL A 25 7.06 13.22 1.37
N ILE A 26 5.98 12.50 1.08
CA ILE A 26 4.99 12.88 0.06
C ILE A 26 4.46 14.29 0.33
N ASN A 27 4.03 14.55 1.58
CA ASN A 27 3.52 15.86 1.97
C ASN A 27 4.57 16.97 1.88
N LYS A 28 5.84 16.63 2.15
CA LYS A 28 6.95 17.58 2.01
C LYS A 28 7.21 17.94 0.55
N VAL A 29 7.18 16.97 -0.35
CA VAL A 29 7.30 17.19 -1.81
C VAL A 29 6.16 18.06 -2.31
N LYS A 30 4.91 17.75 -1.93
CA LYS A 30 3.74 18.58 -2.29
C LYS A 30 3.88 20.03 -1.84
N ALA A 31 4.35 20.23 -0.61
CA ALA A 31 4.57 21.57 -0.10
C ALA A 31 5.66 22.31 -0.88
N TRP A 32 6.78 21.64 -1.16
CA TRP A 32 7.88 22.21 -1.93
C TRP A 32 7.46 22.60 -3.35
N VAL A 33 6.75 21.73 -4.09
CA VAL A 33 6.24 22.05 -5.45
C VAL A 33 5.27 23.24 -5.41
N ALA A 34 4.44 23.33 -4.36
CA ALA A 34 3.54 24.46 -4.15
C ALA A 34 4.21 25.73 -3.61
N GLY A 35 5.53 25.77 -3.45
CA GLY A 35 6.27 26.94 -2.95
C GLY A 35 6.05 27.25 -1.46
N ARG A 36 5.56 26.28 -0.67
CA ARG A 36 5.28 26.44 0.77
C ARG A 36 6.16 25.53 1.62
N ARG A 37 6.37 25.86 2.90
CA ARG A 37 7.23 25.06 3.80
C ARG A 37 6.65 23.68 4.13
N GLY A 38 5.32 23.58 4.27
CA GLY A 38 4.61 22.35 4.61
C GLY A 38 4.91 21.80 6.02
N PRO A 39 4.22 20.73 6.43
CA PRO A 39 4.48 20.04 7.68
C PRO A 39 5.87 19.37 7.70
N PRO A 40 6.40 19.04 8.89
CA PRO A 40 7.64 18.26 9.02
C PRO A 40 7.44 16.83 8.50
N VAL A 41 8.53 16.18 8.07
CA VAL A 41 8.47 14.78 7.58
C VAL A 41 8.00 13.82 8.68
N LEU A 42 8.28 14.14 9.95
CA LEU A 42 7.88 13.31 11.08
C LEU A 42 6.43 13.56 11.56
N GLN A 43 5.63 14.35 10.83
CA GLN A 43 4.30 14.77 11.26
C GLN A 43 3.41 13.58 11.66
N LEU A 44 3.36 12.53 10.84
CA LEU A 44 2.51 11.37 11.12
C LEU A 44 2.93 10.63 12.40
N TYR A 45 4.21 10.65 12.80
CA TYR A 45 4.61 10.07 14.09
C TYR A 45 4.03 10.86 15.26
N TYR A 46 4.05 12.19 15.20
CA TYR A 46 3.45 13.04 16.23
C TYR A 46 1.93 12.82 16.31
N ASP A 47 1.28 12.70 15.16
CA ASP A 47 -0.15 12.45 15.08
C ASP A 47 -0.53 11.09 15.64
N LEU A 48 0.21 10.03 15.29
CA LEU A 48 0.01 8.69 15.86
C LEU A 48 0.18 8.71 17.38
N VAL A 49 1.29 9.25 17.91
CA VAL A 49 1.51 9.34 19.36
C VAL A 49 0.41 10.12 20.06
N ARG A 50 -0.08 11.20 19.44
CA ARG A 50 -1.20 11.98 19.96
C ARG A 50 -2.49 11.17 19.98
N LEU A 51 -2.81 10.46 18.90
CA LEU A 51 -4.04 9.67 18.76
C LEU A 51 -4.07 8.47 19.73
N TRP A 52 -2.94 7.79 19.93
CA TRP A 52 -2.83 6.70 20.92
C TRP A 52 -3.04 7.15 22.36
N ARG A 53 -2.88 8.45 22.66
CA ARG A 53 -3.11 9.04 23.99
C ARG A 53 -4.53 9.58 24.17
N LYS A 54 -5.35 9.61 23.13
CA LYS A 54 -6.74 10.05 23.20
C LYS A 54 -7.65 8.88 23.57
N GLU A 55 -8.85 9.21 24.03
CA GLU A 55 -9.93 8.24 24.17
C GLU A 55 -10.63 8.02 22.82
N SER A 56 -11.15 6.81 22.62
CA SER A 56 -12.03 6.50 21.48
C SER A 56 -13.47 6.85 21.84
N VAL A 57 -14.07 7.73 21.05
CA VAL A 57 -15.52 8.00 21.04
C VAL A 57 -16.13 7.12 19.97
N LEU A 58 -17.10 6.29 20.35
CA LEU A 58 -17.82 5.39 19.47
C LEU A 58 -19.27 5.87 19.31
N SER A 59 -19.84 5.68 18.12
CA SER A 59 -21.26 5.92 17.88
C SER A 59 -22.13 4.97 18.72
N GLU A 60 -23.29 5.45 19.17
CA GLU A 60 -24.28 4.60 19.87
C GLU A 60 -24.80 3.46 18.98
N ALA A 61 -24.76 3.64 17.66
CA ALA A 61 -25.17 2.63 16.69
C ALA A 61 -24.08 1.57 16.42
N ALA A 62 -22.81 1.86 16.74
CA ALA A 62 -21.71 0.97 16.43
C ALA A 62 -21.69 -0.24 17.38
N SER A 63 -21.67 -1.45 16.83
CA SER A 63 -21.52 -2.65 17.65
C SER A 63 -20.07 -2.79 18.16
N PRO A 64 -19.81 -3.66 19.16
CA PRO A 64 -18.45 -4.03 19.53
C PRO A 64 -17.62 -4.59 18.36
N GLY A 65 -18.29 -5.07 17.30
CA GLY A 65 -17.67 -5.51 16.06
C GLY A 65 -16.83 -4.43 15.38
N PHE A 66 -17.20 -3.15 15.51
CA PHE A 66 -16.45 -2.01 14.95
C PHE A 66 -14.98 -2.01 15.40
N VAL A 67 -14.74 -2.16 16.70
CA VAL A 67 -13.38 -2.25 17.26
C VAL A 67 -12.66 -3.49 16.74
N GLY A 68 -13.37 -4.62 16.71
CA GLY A 68 -12.83 -5.90 16.23
C GLY A 68 -12.34 -5.82 14.79
N VAL A 69 -13.16 -5.30 13.87
CA VAL A 69 -12.80 -5.22 12.45
C VAL A 69 -11.65 -4.24 12.21
N THR A 70 -11.58 -3.10 12.92
CA THR A 70 -10.44 -2.18 12.81
C THR A 70 -9.13 -2.84 13.26
N VAL A 71 -9.16 -3.57 14.39
CA VAL A 71 -7.98 -4.28 14.89
C VAL A 71 -7.56 -5.39 13.93
N VAL A 72 -8.50 -6.18 13.42
CA VAL A 72 -8.21 -7.24 12.44
C VAL A 72 -7.61 -6.66 11.17
N ALA A 73 -8.11 -5.52 10.66
CA ALA A 73 -7.55 -4.86 9.49
C ALA A 73 -6.09 -4.45 9.71
N TRP A 74 -5.79 -3.82 10.86
CA TRP A 74 -4.44 -3.39 11.21
C TRP A 74 -3.47 -4.57 11.37
N VAL A 75 -3.90 -5.63 12.06
CA VAL A 75 -3.10 -6.85 12.24
C VAL A 75 -2.89 -7.56 10.90
N ALA A 76 -3.89 -7.62 10.03
CA ALA A 76 -3.75 -8.22 8.70
C ALA A 76 -2.67 -7.50 7.87
N LEU A 77 -2.63 -6.16 7.90
CA LEU A 77 -1.59 -5.37 7.23
C LEU A 77 -0.20 -5.55 7.85
N LEU A 78 -0.11 -5.68 9.18
CA LEU A 78 1.16 -6.00 9.86
C LEU A 78 1.69 -7.38 9.45
N LEU A 79 0.83 -8.40 9.43
CA LEU A 79 1.19 -9.74 8.98
C LEU A 79 1.60 -9.74 7.51
N ALA A 80 0.88 -9.02 6.66
CA ALA A 80 1.21 -8.90 5.24
C ALA A 80 2.56 -8.20 5.03
N ALA A 81 2.86 -7.14 5.79
CA ALA A 81 4.16 -6.48 5.75
C ALA A 81 5.29 -7.43 6.17
N PHE A 82 5.05 -8.27 7.18
CA PHE A 82 6.03 -9.23 7.67
C PHE A 82 6.37 -10.35 6.66
N LEU A 83 5.39 -10.76 5.84
CA LEU A 83 5.61 -11.75 4.76
C LEU A 83 6.49 -11.20 3.63
N LEU A 84 6.41 -9.90 3.36
CA LEU A 84 7.14 -9.27 2.25
C LEU A 84 8.66 -9.28 2.52
N PRO A 85 9.49 -9.67 1.54
CA PRO A 85 10.92 -9.50 1.63
C PRO A 85 11.33 -8.05 1.87
N LEU A 86 12.44 -7.85 2.59
CA LEU A 86 13.00 -6.52 2.86
C LEU A 86 14.49 -6.48 2.47
N GLY A 87 14.72 -6.47 1.17
CA GLY A 87 16.00 -6.38 0.48
C GLY A 87 16.99 -7.43 0.98
N PRO A 88 18.16 -7.03 1.50
CA PRO A 88 19.19 -7.97 1.92
C PRO A 88 18.79 -8.83 3.13
N TRP A 89 17.70 -8.51 3.84
CA TRP A 89 17.21 -9.30 4.96
C TRP A 89 16.24 -10.42 4.55
N GLY A 90 15.90 -10.53 3.25
CA GLY A 90 15.06 -11.61 2.72
C GLY A 90 13.64 -11.62 3.29
N SER A 91 12.92 -12.75 3.20
CA SER A 91 11.58 -12.96 3.80
C SER A 91 11.68 -13.51 5.23
N GLY A 92 10.70 -13.19 6.09
CA GLY A 92 10.74 -13.53 7.52
C GLY A 92 10.23 -14.95 7.76
N THR A 93 9.14 -15.27 7.07
CA THR A 93 8.46 -16.56 7.09
C THR A 93 8.08 -16.96 5.66
N GLY A 94 9.08 -17.12 4.80
CA GLY A 94 8.84 -17.55 3.42
C GLY A 94 8.35 -19.00 3.37
N PHE A 95 7.26 -19.24 2.65
CA PHE A 95 6.79 -20.60 2.33
C PHE A 95 6.16 -20.62 0.92
N SER A 96 5.97 -21.81 0.37
CA SER A 96 5.33 -21.94 -0.95
C SER A 96 3.87 -21.51 -0.89
N GLY A 97 3.51 -20.40 -1.56
CA GLY A 97 2.15 -19.84 -1.55
C GLY A 97 1.95 -18.64 -0.64
N ASP A 98 3.01 -18.13 -0.01
CA ASP A 98 2.96 -16.91 0.82
C ASP A 98 2.44 -15.67 0.05
N VAL A 99 2.60 -15.61 -1.28
CA VAL A 99 2.01 -14.56 -2.13
C VAL A 99 0.49 -14.57 -2.13
N VAL A 100 -0.13 -15.76 -2.08
CA VAL A 100 -1.58 -15.91 -2.04
C VAL A 100 -2.11 -15.47 -0.68
N LEU A 101 -1.40 -15.84 0.40
CA LEU A 101 -1.71 -15.36 1.74
C LEU A 101 -1.58 -13.83 1.82
N TRP A 102 -0.53 -13.26 1.24
CA TRP A 102 -0.32 -11.81 1.21
C TRP A 102 -1.45 -11.06 0.51
N LEU A 103 -1.88 -11.54 -0.66
CA LEU A 103 -3.06 -11.00 -1.36
C LEU A 103 -4.34 -11.14 -0.53
N GLY A 104 -4.53 -12.30 0.11
CA GLY A 104 -5.68 -12.55 0.99
C GLY A 104 -5.72 -11.63 2.21
N LEU A 105 -4.57 -11.33 2.82
CA LEU A 105 -4.47 -10.41 3.95
C LEU A 105 -4.78 -8.96 3.54
N LEU A 106 -4.36 -8.53 2.34
CA LEU A 106 -4.73 -7.22 1.81
C LEU A 106 -6.25 -7.12 1.56
N ALA A 107 -6.84 -8.15 0.96
CA ALA A 107 -8.29 -8.24 0.73
C ALA A 107 -9.07 -8.26 2.06
N LEU A 108 -8.59 -9.02 3.06
CA LEU A 108 -9.17 -9.06 4.40
C LEU A 108 -9.14 -7.68 5.08
N ALA A 109 -8.02 -6.96 4.99
CA ALA A 109 -7.91 -5.62 5.56
C ALA A 109 -8.94 -4.65 4.94
N ARG A 110 -9.09 -4.67 3.61
CA ARG A 110 -10.12 -3.86 2.92
C ARG A 110 -11.53 -4.27 3.34
N PHE A 111 -11.81 -5.57 3.37
CA PHE A 111 -13.11 -6.09 3.80
C PHE A 111 -13.47 -5.61 5.21
N CYS A 112 -12.53 -5.69 6.16
CA CYS A 112 -12.73 -5.22 7.52
C CYS A 112 -12.96 -3.70 7.61
N LEU A 113 -12.25 -2.89 6.81
CA LEU A 113 -12.50 -1.45 6.74
C LEU A 113 -13.88 -1.14 6.15
N ALA A 114 -14.29 -1.86 5.10
CA ALA A 114 -15.62 -1.71 4.51
C ALA A 114 -16.74 -2.15 5.46
N TRP A 115 -16.52 -3.21 6.23
CA TRP A 115 -17.41 -3.60 7.31
C TRP A 115 -17.51 -2.50 8.35
N GLY A 116 -16.37 -1.99 8.85
CA GLY A 116 -16.34 -0.95 9.88
C GLY A 116 -17.13 0.29 9.49
N ALA A 117 -17.01 0.72 8.23
CA ALA A 117 -17.79 1.84 7.66
C ALA A 117 -19.30 1.58 7.59
N LEU A 118 -19.76 0.33 7.59
CA LEU A 118 -21.19 -0.01 7.54
C LEU A 118 -21.83 -0.11 8.95
N GLU A 119 -21.02 -0.23 10.00
CA GLU A 119 -21.48 -0.40 11.39
C GLU A 119 -22.08 0.88 12.00
N THR A 120 -21.64 2.04 11.54
CA THR A 120 -21.97 3.33 12.15
C THR A 120 -23.36 3.85 11.73
N GLY A 121 -23.96 3.22 10.71
CA GLY A 121 -25.28 3.56 10.19
C GLY A 121 -25.33 4.87 9.39
N SER A 122 -24.18 5.48 9.08
CA SER A 122 -24.11 6.71 8.31
C SER A 122 -24.31 6.46 6.80
N SER A 123 -25.15 7.29 6.17
CA SER A 123 -25.37 7.22 4.72
C SER A 123 -24.11 7.57 3.90
N PHE A 124 -23.21 8.39 4.46
CA PHE A 124 -21.94 8.72 3.82
C PHE A 124 -21.00 7.52 3.83
N GLU A 125 -20.78 6.91 4.99
CA GLU A 125 -19.87 5.77 5.14
C GLU A 125 -20.28 4.60 4.24
N GLY A 126 -21.59 4.31 4.14
CA GLY A 126 -22.11 3.32 3.19
C GLY A 126 -21.88 3.68 1.71
N MET A 127 -22.02 4.95 1.31
CA MET A 127 -21.68 5.40 -0.05
C MET A 127 -20.17 5.28 -0.33
N GLY A 128 -19.31 5.60 0.65
CA GLY A 128 -17.86 5.46 0.52
C GLY A 128 -17.44 4.01 0.37
N ALA A 129 -17.97 3.13 1.23
CA ALA A 129 -17.72 1.69 1.17
C ALA A 129 -18.12 1.08 -0.19
N ALA A 130 -19.29 1.44 -0.72
CA ALA A 130 -19.74 0.98 -2.04
C ALA A 130 -18.79 1.41 -3.17
N ARG A 131 -18.26 2.65 -3.11
CA ARG A 131 -17.29 3.16 -4.10
C ARG A 131 -15.95 2.46 -3.98
N GLU A 132 -15.41 2.35 -2.77
CA GLU A 132 -14.14 1.68 -2.50
C GLU A 132 -14.16 0.24 -3.01
N VAL A 133 -15.18 -0.54 -2.63
CA VAL A 133 -15.30 -1.94 -3.04
C VAL A 133 -15.46 -2.07 -4.56
N SER A 134 -16.23 -1.17 -5.20
CA SER A 134 -16.40 -1.19 -6.66
C SER A 134 -15.09 -0.92 -7.41
N PHE A 135 -14.27 0.01 -6.91
CA PHE A 135 -12.97 0.32 -7.52
C PHE A 135 -11.92 -0.74 -7.20
N ALA A 136 -11.99 -1.34 -6.00
CA ALA A 136 -11.08 -2.39 -5.56
C ALA A 136 -11.09 -3.60 -6.50
N VAL A 137 -12.23 -3.97 -7.09
CA VAL A 137 -12.30 -5.11 -8.03
C VAL A 137 -11.29 -4.96 -9.19
N LEU A 138 -11.17 -3.76 -9.77
CA LEU A 138 -10.22 -3.51 -10.85
C LEU A 138 -8.78 -3.39 -10.35
N ALA A 139 -8.57 -2.80 -9.17
CA ALA A 139 -7.25 -2.71 -8.55
C ALA A 139 -6.69 -4.10 -8.19
N GLU A 140 -7.51 -4.95 -7.58
CA GLU A 140 -7.21 -6.34 -7.25
C GLU A 140 -6.96 -7.17 -8.51
N ALA A 141 -7.77 -7.03 -9.56
CA ALA A 141 -7.53 -7.70 -10.84
C ALA A 141 -6.18 -7.29 -11.45
N SER A 142 -5.83 -6.00 -11.36
CA SER A 142 -4.54 -5.47 -11.82
C SER A 142 -3.37 -6.03 -11.00
N LEU A 143 -3.56 -6.13 -9.69
CA LEU A 143 -2.60 -6.70 -8.75
C LEU A 143 -2.36 -8.18 -9.03
N LEU A 144 -3.42 -8.95 -9.25
CA LEU A 144 -3.34 -10.37 -9.61
C LEU A 144 -2.60 -10.57 -10.93
N ALA A 145 -2.87 -9.75 -11.95
CA ALA A 145 -2.13 -9.78 -13.22
C ALA A 145 -0.63 -9.45 -13.03
N ALA A 146 -0.31 -8.48 -12.17
CA ALA A 146 1.06 -8.13 -11.83
C ALA A 146 1.79 -9.27 -11.10
N VAL A 147 1.14 -9.93 -10.13
CA VAL A 147 1.69 -11.11 -9.45
C VAL A 147 1.91 -12.24 -10.44
N LEU A 148 0.91 -12.53 -11.29
CA LEU A 148 0.99 -13.61 -12.25
C LEU A 148 2.16 -13.41 -13.23
N THR A 149 2.46 -12.16 -13.59
CA THR A 149 3.64 -11.82 -14.40
C THR A 149 4.93 -12.28 -13.74
N LEU A 150 5.08 -12.07 -12.44
CA LEU A 150 6.26 -12.52 -11.68
C LEU A 150 6.27 -14.04 -11.47
N VAL A 151 5.10 -14.67 -11.27
CA VAL A 151 4.97 -16.14 -11.14
C VAL A 151 5.38 -16.86 -12.43
N ILE A 152 4.97 -16.37 -13.60
CA ILE A 152 5.36 -16.97 -14.88
C ILE A 152 6.87 -16.90 -15.10
N GLN A 153 7.52 -15.82 -14.68
CA GLN A 153 8.96 -15.64 -14.82
C GLN A 153 9.76 -16.48 -13.80
N SER A 154 9.37 -16.44 -12.53
CA SER A 154 10.09 -17.10 -11.43
C SER A 154 9.75 -18.58 -11.24
N GLN A 155 8.59 -19.03 -11.75
CA GLN A 155 8.04 -20.37 -11.54
C GLN A 155 7.85 -20.75 -10.08
N SER A 156 7.55 -19.75 -9.25
CA SER A 156 7.37 -19.93 -7.83
C SER A 156 6.17 -19.14 -7.32
N LEU A 157 5.59 -19.62 -6.22
CA LEU A 157 4.56 -18.91 -5.45
C LEU A 157 5.13 -18.34 -4.15
N SER A 158 6.45 -18.37 -3.97
CA SER A 158 7.11 -17.76 -2.82
C SER A 158 7.52 -16.31 -3.13
N LEU A 159 7.13 -15.36 -2.28
CA LEU A 159 7.45 -13.94 -2.37
C LEU A 159 8.96 -13.72 -2.44
N ALA A 160 9.74 -14.45 -1.64
CA ALA A 160 11.21 -14.35 -1.64
C ALA A 160 11.83 -14.63 -3.01
N THR A 161 11.22 -15.53 -3.79
CA THR A 161 11.69 -15.90 -5.13
C THR A 161 11.04 -15.09 -6.25
N LEU A 162 9.85 -14.54 -6.01
CA LEU A 162 9.11 -13.74 -6.98
C LEU A 162 9.78 -12.40 -7.26
N LEU A 163 10.40 -11.81 -6.24
CA LEU A 163 11.01 -10.47 -6.28
C LEU A 163 12.43 -10.49 -6.86
N TRP A 164 12.65 -11.30 -7.90
CA TRP A 164 13.84 -11.19 -8.71
C TRP A 164 13.60 -10.14 -9.80
N PRO A 165 14.55 -9.23 -10.06
CA PRO A 165 14.41 -8.15 -11.02
C PRO A 165 13.94 -8.65 -12.39
N ALA A 166 12.77 -8.18 -12.83
CA ALA A 166 12.34 -8.36 -14.20
C ALA A 166 13.21 -7.48 -15.12
N ALA A 167 13.61 -8.01 -16.27
CA ALA A 167 14.41 -7.27 -17.25
C ALA A 167 13.60 -6.98 -18.53
N GLY A 168 13.94 -5.88 -19.21
CA GLY A 168 13.38 -5.54 -20.51
C GLY A 168 12.01 -4.84 -20.46
N ALA A 169 11.33 -4.80 -21.62
CA ALA A 169 10.09 -4.02 -21.80
C ALA A 169 8.95 -4.46 -20.86
N ALA A 170 8.87 -5.75 -20.51
CA ALA A 170 7.88 -6.26 -19.57
C ALA A 170 8.02 -5.62 -18.18
N ALA A 171 9.25 -5.39 -17.70
CA ALA A 171 9.52 -4.77 -16.41
C ALA A 171 9.04 -3.32 -16.36
N GLY A 172 9.23 -2.56 -17.44
CA GLY A 172 8.75 -1.18 -17.54
C GLY A 172 7.22 -1.09 -17.52
N LEU A 173 6.54 -1.97 -18.27
CA LEU A 173 5.07 -2.04 -18.27
C LEU A 173 4.54 -2.47 -16.89
N TRP A 174 5.17 -3.47 -16.27
CA TRP A 174 4.83 -3.95 -14.94
C TRP A 174 4.99 -2.85 -13.90
N ALA A 175 6.12 -2.15 -13.90
CA ALA A 175 6.41 -1.07 -12.96
C ALA A 175 5.44 0.10 -13.13
N ALA A 176 5.10 0.47 -14.37
CA ALA A 176 4.09 1.48 -14.64
C ALA A 176 2.72 1.05 -14.10
N GLY A 177 2.25 -0.16 -14.44
CA GLY A 177 0.98 -0.70 -13.96
C GLY A 177 0.92 -0.75 -12.42
N MET A 178 1.96 -1.29 -11.78
CA MET A 178 2.06 -1.37 -10.32
C MET A 178 2.17 -0.01 -9.65
N PHE A 179 2.75 1.01 -10.30
CA PHE A 179 2.72 2.37 -9.78
C PHE A 179 1.30 2.95 -9.78
N PHE A 180 0.50 2.70 -10.83
CA PHE A 180 -0.92 3.06 -10.82
C PHE A 180 -1.71 2.29 -9.75
N VAL A 181 -1.44 0.99 -9.57
CA VAL A 181 -2.06 0.20 -8.50
C VAL A 181 -1.67 0.74 -7.13
N LEU A 182 -0.39 1.09 -6.91
CA LEU A 182 0.08 1.73 -5.68
C LEU A 182 -0.70 3.01 -5.38
N LEU A 183 -0.91 3.88 -6.38
CA LEU A 183 -1.69 5.10 -6.20
C LEU A 183 -3.15 4.81 -5.85
N ALA A 184 -3.78 3.86 -6.55
CA ALA A 184 -5.17 3.48 -6.30
C ALA A 184 -5.36 2.87 -4.91
N GLU A 185 -4.53 1.89 -4.55
CA GLU A 185 -4.61 1.13 -3.29
C GLU A 185 -4.28 1.93 -2.03
N ASN A 186 -3.53 3.02 -2.21
CA ASN A 186 -3.18 3.95 -1.14
C ASN A 186 -3.93 5.27 -1.25
N CYS A 187 -5.00 5.31 -2.06
CA CYS A 187 -5.98 6.40 -2.13
C CYS A 187 -5.32 7.74 -2.45
N ARG A 188 -4.35 7.71 -3.37
CA ARG A 188 -3.58 8.88 -3.81
C ARG A 188 -4.11 9.41 -5.12
N VAL A 189 -3.79 10.69 -5.37
CA VAL A 189 -4.18 11.37 -6.60
C VAL A 189 -3.51 10.66 -7.78
N PRO A 190 -4.21 10.41 -8.90
CA PRO A 190 -5.50 10.97 -9.29
C PRO A 190 -6.74 10.19 -8.85
N PHE A 191 -6.61 9.07 -8.14
CA PHE A 191 -7.72 8.17 -7.80
C PHE A 191 -8.55 8.70 -6.62
N ASP A 192 -7.88 9.11 -5.54
CA ASP A 192 -8.50 9.77 -4.40
C ASP A 192 -7.55 10.82 -3.79
N ASP A 193 -8.01 11.60 -2.82
CA ASP A 193 -7.15 12.53 -2.07
C ASP A 193 -7.43 12.41 -0.56
N PRO A 194 -6.44 11.97 0.25
CA PRO A 194 -6.63 11.80 1.69
C PRO A 194 -6.78 13.12 2.44
N ASN A 195 -6.55 14.27 1.79
CA ASN A 195 -6.69 15.59 2.43
C ASN A 195 -8.04 16.24 2.13
N THR A 196 -8.88 15.62 1.30
CA THR A 196 -10.18 16.17 0.92
C THR A 196 -11.24 15.72 1.93
N HIS A 197 -11.73 16.64 2.75
CA HIS A 197 -12.82 16.40 3.72
C HIS A 197 -14.21 16.82 3.20
N LEU A 198 -14.41 16.82 1.88
CA LEU A 198 -15.69 17.17 1.26
C LEU A 198 -16.59 15.94 1.18
N GLU A 199 -17.58 15.87 2.07
CA GLU A 199 -18.48 14.72 2.33
C GLU A 199 -18.98 13.99 1.09
N LEU A 200 -19.47 14.72 0.08
CA LEU A 200 -20.01 14.09 -1.14
C LEU A 200 -18.97 13.44 -2.04
N THR A 201 -17.72 13.90 -1.96
CA THR A 201 -16.65 13.48 -2.84
C THR A 201 -15.65 12.58 -2.17
N MET A 202 -15.73 12.30 -0.88
CA MET A 202 -14.78 11.38 -0.24
C MET A 202 -15.01 9.93 -0.74
N ILE A 203 -13.92 9.16 -0.89
CA ILE A 203 -13.98 7.70 -1.09
C ILE A 203 -13.43 7.05 0.17
N HIS A 204 -12.11 7.14 0.39
CA HIS A 204 -11.45 6.42 1.46
C HIS A 204 -11.59 7.12 2.81
N GLU A 205 -11.44 8.46 2.84
CA GLU A 205 -11.61 9.25 4.07
C GLU A 205 -13.00 9.07 4.68
N VAL A 206 -14.03 8.84 3.85
CA VAL A 206 -15.39 8.57 4.32
C VAL A 206 -15.49 7.27 5.10
N MET A 207 -14.71 6.24 4.77
CA MET A 207 -14.76 4.95 5.47
C MET A 207 -14.18 5.01 6.89
N VAL A 208 -13.47 6.10 7.21
CA VAL A 208 -12.72 6.26 8.46
C VAL A 208 -13.27 7.43 9.29
N LEU A 209 -14.37 8.05 8.88
CA LEU A 209 -14.89 9.28 9.50
C LEU A 209 -15.22 9.10 10.98
N ASP A 210 -15.85 7.98 11.32
CA ASP A 210 -16.28 7.71 12.69
C ASP A 210 -15.20 7.02 13.54
N HIS A 211 -13.99 6.82 12.99
CA HIS A 211 -12.86 6.33 13.78
C HIS A 211 -12.23 7.47 14.57
N SER A 212 -12.00 7.23 15.86
CA SER A 212 -11.39 8.22 16.75
C SER A 212 -10.31 7.62 17.63
N GLY A 213 -9.41 8.47 18.14
CA GLY A 213 -8.35 8.09 19.07
C GLY A 213 -7.47 6.94 18.55
N PRO A 214 -7.24 5.88 19.36
CA PRO A 214 -6.40 4.74 18.99
C PRO A 214 -6.85 3.99 17.73
N LEU A 215 -8.15 3.92 17.46
CA LEU A 215 -8.69 3.23 16.28
C LEU A 215 -8.29 3.95 15.00
N LEU A 216 -8.40 5.28 14.99
CA LEU A 216 -7.91 6.10 13.89
C LEU A 216 -6.39 5.99 13.73
N ALA A 217 -5.64 5.91 14.85
CA ALA A 217 -4.20 5.69 14.81
C ALA A 217 -3.84 4.36 14.11
N ALA A 218 -4.57 3.29 14.42
CA ALA A 218 -4.39 1.99 13.78
C ALA A 218 -4.67 2.07 12.27
N VAL A 219 -5.75 2.74 11.84
CA VAL A 219 -6.06 2.89 10.40
C VAL A 219 -4.97 3.70 9.68
N LEU A 220 -4.55 4.84 10.23
CA LEU A 220 -3.51 5.68 9.63
C LEU A 220 -2.16 4.95 9.56
N HIS A 221 -1.80 4.20 10.59
CA HIS A 221 -0.60 3.37 10.59
C HIS A 221 -0.71 2.22 9.58
N GLY A 222 -1.86 1.57 9.48
CA GLY A 222 -2.14 0.54 8.48
C GLY A 222 -2.00 1.06 7.05
N ALA A 223 -2.55 2.24 6.75
CA ALA A 223 -2.39 2.90 5.46
C ALA A 223 -0.92 3.22 5.15
N ALA A 224 -0.14 3.65 6.14
CA ALA A 224 1.29 3.89 5.98
C ALA A 224 2.06 2.58 5.69
N LEU A 225 1.73 1.48 6.39
CA LEU A 225 2.31 0.16 6.15
C LEU A 225 2.02 -0.31 4.72
N LYS A 226 0.76 -0.20 4.28
CA LYS A 226 0.33 -0.55 2.92
C LYS A 226 1.14 0.23 1.88
N LEU A 227 1.30 1.53 2.06
CA LEU A 227 2.08 2.39 1.15
C LEU A 227 3.54 1.94 1.08
N MET A 228 4.15 1.62 2.22
CA MET A 228 5.51 1.11 2.28
C MET A 228 5.62 -0.25 1.58
N MET A 229 4.67 -1.16 1.77
CA MET A 229 4.67 -2.49 1.15
C MET A 229 4.66 -2.40 -0.37
N PHE A 230 3.75 -1.60 -0.93
CA PHE A 230 3.70 -1.38 -2.38
C PHE A 230 4.97 -0.69 -2.91
N SER A 231 5.54 0.25 -2.14
CA SER A 231 6.78 0.94 -2.53
C SER A 231 7.98 0.00 -2.54
N VAL A 232 8.15 -0.82 -1.49
CA VAL A 232 9.20 -1.83 -1.41
C VAL A 232 9.03 -2.84 -2.53
N TRP A 233 7.82 -3.36 -2.75
CA TRP A 233 7.56 -4.34 -3.79
C TRP A 233 7.90 -3.81 -5.19
N LEU A 234 7.52 -2.57 -5.50
CA LEU A 234 7.87 -1.94 -6.77
C LEU A 234 9.40 -1.86 -6.95
N VAL A 235 10.12 -1.50 -5.90
CA VAL A 235 11.58 -1.35 -5.92
C VAL A 235 12.28 -2.70 -6.06
N GLU A 236 11.86 -3.72 -5.32
CA GLU A 236 12.50 -5.06 -5.38
C GLU A 236 12.27 -5.76 -6.71
N ALA A 237 11.09 -5.60 -7.30
CA ALA A 237 10.79 -6.23 -8.58
C ALA A 237 11.53 -5.58 -9.77
N VAL A 238 12.04 -4.35 -9.61
CA VAL A 238 12.74 -3.61 -10.66
C VAL A 238 14.26 -3.60 -10.43
N LEU A 239 14.72 -3.45 -9.19
CA LEU A 239 16.13 -3.37 -8.87
C LEU A 239 16.72 -4.73 -8.51
N PRO A 240 17.93 -5.07 -9.00
CA PRO A 240 18.60 -6.34 -8.69
C PRO A 240 19.22 -6.34 -7.30
N LEU A 241 18.43 -6.16 -6.24
CA LEU A 241 18.93 -6.02 -4.86
C LEU A 241 19.70 -7.26 -4.39
N GLY A 242 19.34 -8.46 -4.87
CA GLY A 242 19.99 -9.72 -4.52
C GLY A 242 21.44 -9.87 -5.02
N THR A 243 21.89 -9.06 -5.99
CA THR A 243 23.28 -9.11 -6.49
C THR A 243 24.20 -8.11 -5.79
N LEU A 244 23.64 -7.18 -5.02
CA LEU A 244 24.36 -6.13 -4.34
C LEU A 244 24.85 -6.60 -2.96
N ARG A 245 26.00 -6.08 -2.51
CA ARG A 245 26.47 -6.29 -1.14
C ARG A 245 25.47 -5.67 -0.16
N GLY A 246 25.28 -6.27 1.02
CA GLY A 246 24.20 -5.91 1.95
C GLY A 246 24.01 -4.41 2.23
N GLY A 247 25.10 -3.65 2.46
CA GLY A 247 25.00 -2.20 2.65
C GLY A 247 24.57 -1.43 1.40
N ALA A 248 25.05 -1.83 0.22
CA ALA A 248 24.65 -1.24 -1.06
C ALA A 248 23.21 -1.62 -1.43
N ALA A 249 22.79 -2.85 -1.15
CA ALA A 249 21.42 -3.31 -1.32
C ALA A 249 20.44 -2.50 -0.46
N LEU A 250 20.79 -2.28 0.81
CA LEU A 250 19.97 -1.46 1.72
C LEU A 250 19.87 -0.01 1.26
N ALA A 251 20.99 0.59 0.83
CA ALA A 251 21.00 1.95 0.29
C ALA A 251 20.17 2.07 -1.00
N ALA A 252 20.27 1.08 -1.89
CA ALA A 252 19.48 1.02 -3.12
C ALA A 252 17.98 0.85 -2.84
N LEU A 253 17.61 0.00 -1.86
CA LEU A 253 16.22 -0.15 -1.43
C LEU A 253 15.68 1.15 -0.84
N ALA A 254 16.39 1.75 0.13
CA ALA A 254 15.98 2.99 0.77
C ALA A 254 15.88 4.15 -0.23
N GLY A 255 16.86 4.27 -1.13
CA GLY A 255 16.85 5.25 -2.21
C GLY A 255 15.70 5.02 -3.19
N GLY A 256 15.44 3.78 -3.58
CA GLY A 256 14.32 3.41 -4.45
C GLY A 256 12.97 3.75 -3.82
N VAL A 257 12.76 3.38 -2.55
CA VAL A 257 11.51 3.69 -1.82
C VAL A 257 11.32 5.20 -1.70
N LEU A 258 12.40 5.95 -1.46
CA LEU A 258 12.37 7.41 -1.45
C LEU A 258 11.99 7.98 -2.82
N VAL A 259 12.55 7.44 -3.92
CA VAL A 259 12.20 7.84 -5.29
C VAL A 259 10.72 7.57 -5.57
N VAL A 260 10.17 6.42 -5.14
CA VAL A 260 8.75 6.13 -5.27
C VAL A 260 7.91 7.14 -4.50
N ALA A 261 8.24 7.42 -3.23
CA ALA A 261 7.53 8.41 -2.42
C ALA A 261 7.58 9.83 -3.03
N VAL A 262 8.73 10.23 -3.57
CA VAL A 262 8.86 11.50 -4.29
C VAL A 262 8.02 11.48 -5.56
N GLY A 263 8.02 10.39 -6.33
CA GLY A 263 7.19 10.21 -7.51
C GLY A 263 5.70 10.35 -7.21
N VAL A 264 5.22 9.72 -6.13
CA VAL A 264 3.84 9.91 -5.62
C VAL A 264 3.58 11.38 -5.30
N GLY A 265 4.47 12.04 -4.54
CA GLY A 265 4.32 13.46 -4.20
C GLY A 265 4.30 14.40 -5.41
N LEU A 266 5.08 14.11 -6.45
CA LEU A 266 5.07 14.87 -7.71
C LEU A 266 3.77 14.64 -8.47
N VAL A 267 3.31 13.39 -8.58
CA VAL A 267 2.02 13.05 -9.21
C VAL A 267 0.88 13.77 -8.51
N GLU A 268 0.83 13.73 -7.17
CA GLU A 268 -0.17 14.47 -6.38
C GLU A 268 -0.07 16.00 -6.53
N SER A 269 1.07 16.53 -6.98
CA SER A 269 1.26 17.97 -7.17
C SER A 269 0.92 18.43 -8.59
N PHE A 270 1.16 17.60 -9.60
CA PHE A 270 0.94 17.94 -11.00
C PHE A 270 -0.41 17.47 -11.55
N MET A 271 -1.00 16.44 -10.94
CA MET A 271 -2.30 15.93 -11.33
C MET A 271 -3.40 16.51 -10.44
N ALA A 272 -4.52 16.83 -11.07
CA ALA A 272 -5.77 17.04 -10.34
C ALA A 272 -6.44 15.69 -10.07
N ARG A 273 -7.27 15.66 -9.04
CA ARG A 273 -8.15 14.53 -8.75
C ARG A 273 -9.02 14.21 -9.96
N ALA A 274 -9.06 12.95 -10.38
CA ALA A 274 -9.90 12.53 -11.47
C ALA A 274 -11.38 12.59 -11.07
N ALA A 275 -12.24 13.02 -12.00
CA ALA A 275 -13.67 12.89 -11.81
C ALA A 275 -14.04 11.41 -11.62
N PHE A 276 -14.98 11.11 -10.71
CA PHE A 276 -15.41 9.74 -10.39
C PHE A 276 -15.65 8.83 -11.61
N ARG A 277 -16.26 9.37 -12.67
CA ARG A 277 -16.53 8.62 -13.92
C ARG A 277 -15.27 8.15 -14.65
N ARG A 278 -14.12 8.78 -14.41
CA ARG A 278 -12.82 8.45 -15.03
C ARG A 278 -11.99 7.49 -14.19
N VAL A 279 -12.31 7.30 -12.91
CA VAL A 279 -11.58 6.41 -12.01
C VAL A 279 -11.54 4.96 -12.54
N PRO A 280 -12.68 4.36 -12.97
CA PRO A 280 -12.65 3.02 -13.58
C PRO A 280 -11.77 2.95 -14.83
N LEU A 281 -11.78 4.00 -15.67
CA LEU A 281 -10.94 4.05 -16.87
C LEU A 281 -9.44 4.03 -16.53
N LEU A 282 -9.01 4.80 -15.52
CA LEU A 282 -7.63 4.79 -15.05
C LEU A 282 -7.23 3.44 -14.44
N LEU A 283 -8.13 2.79 -13.70
CA LEU A 283 -7.87 1.44 -13.18
C LEU A 283 -7.77 0.41 -14.31
N THR A 284 -8.60 0.54 -15.36
CA THR A 284 -8.46 -0.30 -16.56
C THR A 284 -7.12 -0.08 -17.25
N THR A 285 -6.56 1.14 -17.25
CA THR A 285 -5.20 1.34 -17.79
C THR A 285 -4.13 0.64 -16.96
N ALA A 286 -4.25 0.65 -15.63
CA ALA A 286 -3.36 -0.11 -14.75
C ALA A 286 -3.46 -1.62 -15.03
N PHE A 287 -4.69 -2.13 -15.15
CA PHE A 287 -4.96 -3.52 -15.51
C PHE A 287 -4.31 -3.91 -16.84
N LEU A 288 -4.52 -3.10 -17.88
CA LEU A 288 -3.96 -3.36 -19.21
C LEU A 288 -2.43 -3.34 -19.19
N LEU A 289 -1.79 -2.42 -18.47
CA LEU A 289 -0.34 -2.40 -18.33
C LEU A 289 0.19 -3.69 -17.69
N CYS A 290 -0.45 -4.16 -16.61
CA CYS A 290 -0.09 -5.42 -15.96
C CYS A 290 -0.33 -6.63 -16.87
N VAL A 291 -1.43 -6.67 -17.62
CA VAL A 291 -1.73 -7.74 -18.58
C VAL A 291 -0.76 -7.74 -19.76
N PHE A 292 -0.37 -6.57 -20.29
CA PHE A 292 0.63 -6.52 -21.34
C PHE A 292 2.00 -6.95 -20.84
N ALA A 293 2.39 -6.57 -19.62
CA ALA A 293 3.60 -7.08 -18.99
C ALA A 293 3.56 -8.61 -18.89
N LEU A 294 2.43 -9.19 -18.48
CA LEU A 294 2.19 -10.63 -18.41
C LEU A 294 2.38 -11.30 -19.79
N LEU A 295 1.76 -10.76 -20.83
CA LEU A 295 1.82 -11.32 -22.18
C LEU A 295 3.24 -11.27 -22.77
N VAL A 296 3.97 -10.17 -22.54
CA VAL A 296 5.37 -10.04 -22.99
C VAL A 296 6.25 -11.04 -22.23
N ALA A 297 6.09 -11.16 -20.92
CA ALA A 297 6.82 -12.12 -20.09
C ALA A 297 6.53 -13.57 -20.51
N TRP A 298 5.27 -13.88 -20.85
CA TRP A 298 4.89 -15.19 -21.35
C TRP A 298 5.52 -15.50 -22.72
N ARG A 299 5.47 -14.54 -23.66
CA ARG A 299 6.06 -14.71 -25.01
C ARG A 299 7.56 -14.90 -24.96
N GLY A 300 8.28 -14.11 -24.15
CA GLY A 300 9.74 -14.19 -24.00
C GLY A 300 10.25 -15.53 -23.47
N ARG A 301 9.35 -16.39 -22.99
CA ARG A 301 9.66 -17.74 -22.53
C ARG A 301 9.45 -18.82 -23.58
N VAL A 302 8.61 -18.56 -24.59
CA VAL A 302 8.29 -19.51 -25.66
C VAL A 302 9.31 -19.43 -26.81
N SER A 303 10.06 -18.34 -26.89
CA SER A 303 11.20 -18.14 -27.80
C SER A 303 12.51 -18.59 -27.19
#